data_AF-A0A1W9VI11-F1
#
_entry.id   AF-A0A1W9VI11-F1
#
_cell.length_a   1.000
_cell.length_b   1.000
_cell.length_c   1.000
_cell.angle_alpha   90.00
_cell.angle_beta   90.00
_cell.angle_gamma   90.00
#
_symmetry.space_group_name_H-M   'P 1'
#
loop_
_entity.id
_entity.type
_entity.pdbx_description
1 polymer ?
#
loop_
_entity_poly.entity_id
_entity_poly.type
_entity_poly.pdbx_seq_one_letter_code
_entity_poly.pdbx_strand_id
1 'polypeptide(L)'
;MFRQINICCKIGKASLDKLISAARFHDNDYYTTIELSDVLKGKAKKGSQEFGVLIKELLTLDYTVDLGYFVRKVIEDSGLIEYHRNQDEATGSGKVDNLEELINAASKYSGDSALIDFLEAVELDQSSFRNQEDDNIDKVTLITMHNTKGLEFDRVFITGMENGLFPRSEKLEDLDELEFMGSL
;
A
#
# COMPACT_ATOMS: atom_id res chain seq x y z
N MET A 1 6.38 -8.54 1.96
CA MET A 1 7.18 -9.49 2.76
C MET A 1 8.56 -8.94 3.16
N PHE A 2 9.53 -8.77 2.26
CA PHE A 2 10.93 -8.41 2.64
C PHE A 2 11.12 -7.08 3.38
N ARG A 3 10.33 -6.06 3.05
CA ARG A 3 10.38 -4.75 3.72
C ARG A 3 9.85 -4.83 5.17
N GLN A 4 8.84 -5.67 5.43
CA GLN A 4 8.26 -5.88 6.76
C GLN A 4 9.14 -6.76 7.66
N ILE A 5 9.80 -7.80 7.12
CA ILE A 5 10.72 -8.66 7.88
C ILE A 5 11.83 -7.85 8.57
N ASN A 6 12.35 -6.82 7.90
CA ASN A 6 13.41 -6.00 8.47
C ASN A 6 12.89 -5.08 9.60
N ILE A 7 11.65 -4.59 9.48
CA ILE A 7 11.01 -3.74 10.50
C ILE A 7 10.72 -4.55 11.77
N CYS A 8 10.11 -5.73 11.63
CA CYS A 8 9.70 -6.54 12.77
C CYS A 8 10.90 -7.18 13.50
N CYS A 9 11.86 -7.70 12.73
CA CYS A 9 12.79 -8.71 13.23
C CYS A 9 14.26 -8.32 13.10
N LYS A 10 14.53 -7.10 12.60
CA LYS A 10 15.88 -6.53 12.46
C LYS A 10 16.83 -7.47 11.71
N ILE A 11 16.30 -8.21 10.73
CA ILE A 11 17.10 -9.10 9.89
C ILE A 11 17.84 -8.23 8.85
N GLY A 12 19.15 -8.08 9.05
CA GLY A 12 19.99 -7.35 8.13
C GLY A 12 20.08 -8.00 6.75
N LYS A 13 20.41 -7.21 5.73
CA LYS A 13 20.48 -7.61 4.31
C LYS A 13 21.19 -8.96 4.08
N ALA A 14 22.39 -9.14 4.64
CA ALA A 14 23.16 -10.37 4.46
C ALA A 14 22.49 -11.62 5.06
N SER A 15 21.71 -11.47 6.13
CA SER A 15 20.91 -12.57 6.70
C SER A 15 19.67 -12.84 5.85
N LEU A 16 19.06 -11.80 5.28
CA LEU A 16 17.95 -11.96 4.35
C LEU A 16 18.38 -12.71 3.08
N ASP A 17 19.52 -12.35 2.49
CA ASP A 17 20.07 -13.00 1.30
C ASP A 17 20.34 -14.51 1.55
N LYS A 18 20.79 -14.84 2.77
CA LYS A 18 20.97 -16.22 3.22
C LYS A 18 19.64 -16.98 3.32
N LEU A 19 18.60 -16.37 3.89
CA LEU A 19 17.26 -16.97 3.95
C LEU A 19 16.69 -17.18 2.54
N ILE A 20 16.80 -16.19 1.66
CA ILE A 20 16.33 -16.31 0.27
C ILE A 20 17.06 -17.45 -0.46
N SER A 21 18.37 -17.56 -0.26
CA SER A 21 19.16 -18.63 -0.86
C SER A 21 18.75 -20.01 -0.33
N ALA A 22 18.45 -20.11 0.96
CA ALA A 22 17.98 -21.32 1.60
C ALA A 22 16.56 -21.71 1.17
N ALA A 23 15.69 -20.73 0.95
CA ALA A 23 14.30 -20.96 0.55
C ALA A 23 14.16 -21.68 -0.79
N ARG A 24 15.17 -21.58 -1.66
CA ARG A 24 15.22 -22.35 -2.92
C ARG A 24 15.20 -23.86 -2.71
N PHE A 25 15.64 -24.35 -1.54
CA PHE A 25 15.61 -25.77 -1.20
C PHE A 25 14.30 -26.20 -0.51
N HIS A 26 13.41 -25.25 -0.24
CA HIS A 26 12.11 -25.44 0.42
C HIS A 26 10.95 -24.91 -0.43
N ASP A 27 11.05 -25.05 -1.76
CA ASP A 27 10.04 -24.58 -2.73
C ASP A 27 9.68 -23.09 -2.61
N ASN A 28 10.66 -22.28 -2.20
CA ASN A 28 10.48 -20.86 -1.87
C ASN A 28 9.49 -20.58 -0.73
N ASP A 29 9.17 -21.59 0.09
CA ASP A 29 8.41 -21.37 1.32
C ASP A 29 9.31 -20.81 2.41
N TYR A 30 9.19 -19.50 2.62
CA TYR A 30 9.98 -18.78 3.62
C TYR A 30 9.62 -19.20 5.04
N TYR A 31 8.38 -19.61 5.31
CA TYR A 31 7.98 -20.06 6.65
C TYR A 31 8.72 -21.34 7.03
N THR A 32 8.63 -22.37 6.19
CA THR A 32 9.35 -23.65 6.36
C THR A 32 10.85 -23.42 6.42
N THR A 33 11.39 -22.52 5.61
CA THR A 33 12.82 -22.18 5.62
C THR A 33 13.25 -21.60 6.98
N ILE A 34 12.43 -20.75 7.59
CA ILE A 34 12.70 -20.17 8.90
C ILE A 34 12.65 -21.24 10.00
N GLU A 35 11.72 -22.20 9.91
CA GLU A 35 11.61 -23.29 10.89
C GLU A 35 12.72 -24.35 10.76
N LEU A 36 13.10 -24.71 9.53
CA LEU A 36 13.96 -25.87 9.27
C LEU A 36 15.43 -25.54 9.01
N SER A 37 15.75 -24.32 8.57
CA SER A 37 17.12 -23.99 8.16
C SER A 37 17.95 -23.42 9.31
N ASP A 38 19.19 -23.91 9.46
CA ASP A 38 20.17 -23.39 10.46
C ASP A 38 21.16 -22.38 9.84
N VAL A 39 20.73 -21.72 8.77
CA VAL A 39 21.58 -20.85 7.94
C VAL A 39 21.88 -19.53 8.65
N LEU A 40 20.97 -19.11 9.54
CA LEU A 40 21.13 -17.94 10.39
C LEU A 40 21.73 -18.31 11.75
N LYS A 41 22.53 -17.39 12.31
CA LYS A 41 23.15 -17.54 13.64
C LYS A 41 22.91 -16.29 14.49
N GLY A 42 23.03 -16.45 15.81
CA GLY A 42 22.95 -15.36 16.77
C GLY A 42 21.64 -14.57 16.70
N LYS A 43 21.73 -13.23 16.75
CA LYS A 43 20.55 -12.34 16.76
C LYS A 43 19.65 -12.51 15.53
N ALA A 44 20.23 -12.78 14.35
CA ALA A 44 19.45 -12.97 13.13
C ALA A 44 18.59 -14.25 13.19
N LYS A 45 19.11 -15.33 13.78
CA LYS A 45 18.33 -16.56 13.98
C LYS A 45 17.16 -16.31 14.92
N LYS A 46 17.42 -15.65 16.07
CA LYS A 46 16.40 -15.31 17.06
C LYS A 46 15.28 -14.45 16.45
N GLY A 47 15.63 -13.37 15.75
CA GLY A 47 14.64 -12.50 15.11
C GLY A 47 13.84 -13.22 14.03
N SER A 48 14.48 -14.11 13.26
CA SER A 48 13.77 -14.93 12.27
C SER A 48 12.79 -15.91 12.90
N GLN A 49 13.14 -16.52 14.03
CA GLN A 49 12.24 -17.42 14.75
C GLN A 49 11.06 -16.65 15.37
N GLU A 50 11.31 -15.47 15.94
CA GLU A 50 10.25 -14.56 16.42
C GLU A 50 9.31 -14.18 15.27
N PHE A 51 9.82 -13.91 14.06
CA PHE A 51 9.00 -13.69 12.87
C PHE A 51 8.13 -14.90 12.52
N GLY A 52 8.71 -16.10 12.54
CA GLY A 52 7.99 -17.34 12.24
C GLY A 52 6.82 -17.55 13.21
N VAL A 53 7.06 -17.33 14.51
CA VAL A 53 6.00 -17.40 15.54
C VAL A 53 4.89 -16.38 15.25
N LEU A 54 5.24 -15.12 14.98
CA LEU A 54 4.27 -14.08 14.63
C LEU A 54 3.40 -14.48 13.42
N ILE A 55 4.03 -14.95 12.33
CA ILE A 55 3.29 -15.38 11.13
C ILE A 55 2.33 -16.53 11.47
N LYS A 56 2.78 -17.49 12.27
CA LYS A 56 1.93 -18.62 12.69
C LYS A 56 0.73 -18.14 13.49
N GLU A 57 0.93 -17.24 14.44
CA GLU A 57 -0.15 -16.66 15.25
C GLU A 57 -1.17 -15.91 14.38
N LEU A 58 -0.68 -15.09 13.44
CA LEU A 58 -1.54 -14.37 12.50
C LEU A 58 -2.32 -15.30 11.57
N LEU A 59 -1.70 -16.38 11.08
CA LEU A 59 -2.38 -17.38 10.22
C LEU A 59 -3.46 -18.16 10.98
N THR A 60 -3.37 -18.25 12.30
CA THR A 60 -4.40 -18.89 13.14
C THR A 60 -5.52 -17.94 13.58
N LEU A 61 -5.37 -16.64 13.31
CA LEU A 61 -6.36 -15.64 13.71
C LEU A 61 -7.55 -15.68 12.74
N ASP A 62 -8.75 -15.79 13.30
CA ASP A 62 -9.97 -15.70 12.51
C ASP A 62 -10.25 -14.23 12.14
N TYR A 63 -9.97 -13.89 10.89
CA TYR A 63 -10.22 -12.57 10.32
C TYR A 63 -11.63 -12.44 9.73
N THR A 64 -12.43 -13.51 9.70
CA THR A 64 -13.75 -13.50 9.05
C THR A 64 -14.78 -12.69 9.85
N VAL A 65 -14.56 -12.53 11.15
CA VAL A 65 -15.46 -11.79 12.04
C VAL A 65 -15.20 -10.27 11.98
N ASP A 66 -13.93 -9.87 12.00
CA ASP A 66 -13.52 -8.47 11.98
C ASP A 66 -12.12 -8.34 11.34
N LEU A 67 -12.12 -7.94 10.06
CA LEU A 67 -10.87 -7.75 9.33
C LEU A 67 -10.06 -6.56 9.89
N GLY A 68 -10.72 -5.54 10.42
CA GLY A 68 -10.03 -4.40 11.03
C GLY A 68 -9.27 -4.79 12.29
N TYR A 69 -9.85 -5.64 13.14
CA TYR A 69 -9.13 -6.22 14.27
C TYR A 69 -7.92 -7.05 13.82
N PHE A 70 -8.08 -7.88 12.78
CA PHE A 70 -6.96 -8.63 12.21
C PHE A 70 -5.84 -7.69 11.73
N VAL A 71 -6.16 -6.66 10.95
CA VAL A 71 -5.19 -5.68 10.44
C VAL A 71 -4.51 -4.93 11.59
N ARG A 72 -5.26 -4.54 12.62
CA ARG A 72 -4.70 -3.92 13.84
C ARG A 72 -3.68 -4.83 14.51
N LYS A 73 -4.02 -6.11 14.72
CA LYS A 73 -3.10 -7.10 15.29
C LYS A 73 -1.84 -7.27 14.46
N VAL A 74 -1.97 -7.33 13.12
CA VAL A 74 -0.80 -7.35 12.23
C VAL A 74 0.08 -6.11 12.44
N ILE A 75 -0.50 -4.91 12.48
CA ILE A 75 0.23 -3.64 12.61
C ILE A 75 0.93 -3.51 13.97
N GLU A 76 0.26 -3.92 15.05
CA GLU A 76 0.78 -3.84 16.42
C GLU A 76 1.84 -4.92 16.68
N ASP A 77 1.54 -6.19 16.40
CA ASP A 77 2.42 -7.32 16.74
C ASP A 77 3.67 -7.35 15.84
N SER A 78 3.59 -6.78 14.64
CA SER A 78 4.76 -6.55 13.77
C SER A 78 5.66 -5.41 14.24
N GLY A 79 5.19 -4.56 15.17
CA GLY A 79 5.89 -3.36 15.61
C GLY A 79 5.88 -2.22 14.57
N LEU A 80 5.04 -2.32 13.54
CA LEU A 80 4.97 -1.33 12.45
C LEU A 80 4.49 0.04 12.95
N ILE A 81 3.51 0.04 13.87
CA ILE A 81 2.99 1.27 14.48
C ILE A 81 4.07 2.04 15.24
N GLU A 82 4.88 1.32 16.03
CA GLU A 82 5.96 1.92 16.82
C GLU A 82 7.08 2.43 15.91
N TYR A 83 7.41 1.68 14.85
CA TYR A 83 8.37 2.11 13.84
C TYR A 83 7.96 3.45 13.22
N HIS A 84 6.68 3.59 12.85
CA HIS A 84 6.18 4.82 12.21
C HIS A 84 6.00 5.96 13.20
N ARG A 85 5.56 5.70 14.44
CA ARG A 85 5.47 6.71 15.49
C ARG A 85 6.81 7.42 15.72
N ASN A 86 7.90 6.65 15.84
CA ASN A 86 9.24 7.21 15.98
C ASN A 86 9.68 8.06 14.78
N GLN A 87 9.19 7.77 13.57
CA GLN A 87 9.47 8.60 12.39
C GLN A 87 8.59 9.85 12.32
N ASP A 88 7.33 9.74 12.72
CA ASP A 88 6.39 10.86 12.74
C ASP A 88 6.81 11.91 13.76
N GLU A 89 7.29 11.52 14.94
CA GLU A 89 7.87 12.46 15.92
C GLU A 89 9.05 13.25 15.33
N ALA A 90 9.80 12.67 14.40
CA ALA A 90 10.95 13.30 13.77
C ALA A 90 10.59 14.15 12.52
N THR A 91 9.49 13.84 11.82
CA THR A 91 9.22 14.37 10.47
C THR A 91 7.81 14.94 10.27
N GLY A 92 6.88 14.68 11.19
CA GLY A 92 5.47 15.04 11.07
C GLY A 92 4.75 14.35 9.92
N SER A 93 5.14 13.13 9.54
CA SER A 93 4.68 12.50 8.29
C SER A 93 3.26 11.93 8.31
N GLY A 94 2.57 11.92 9.45
CA GLY A 94 1.19 11.42 9.58
C GLY A 94 1.02 9.94 9.25
N LYS A 95 2.09 9.14 9.32
CA LYS A 95 2.03 7.72 8.92
C LYS A 95 1.24 6.88 9.92
N VAL A 96 1.26 7.23 11.20
CA VAL A 96 0.42 6.61 12.22
C VAL A 96 -1.06 6.81 11.90
N ASP A 97 -1.46 8.01 11.49
CA ASP A 97 -2.84 8.31 11.11
C ASP A 97 -3.27 7.49 9.89
N ASN A 98 -2.41 7.39 8.87
CA ASN A 98 -2.66 6.54 7.70
C ASN A 98 -2.84 5.04 8.06
N LEU A 99 -2.13 4.55 9.09
CA LEU A 99 -2.30 3.17 9.57
C LEU A 99 -3.64 2.97 10.29
N GLU A 100 -4.11 3.97 11.05
CA GLU A 100 -5.43 3.92 11.67
C GLU A 100 -6.56 4.01 10.63
N GLU A 101 -6.39 4.82 9.57
CA GLU A 101 -7.31 4.84 8.43
C GLU A 101 -7.37 3.48 7.72
N LEU A 102 -6.22 2.83 7.54
CA LEU A 102 -6.17 1.49 6.96
C LEU A 102 -6.96 0.47 7.80
N ILE A 103 -6.85 0.53 9.13
CA ILE A 103 -7.62 -0.32 10.05
C ILE A 103 -9.12 -0.03 9.90
N ASN A 104 -9.51 1.25 9.90
CA ASN A 104 -10.91 1.65 9.78
C ASN A 104 -11.52 1.26 8.43
N ALA A 105 -10.76 1.35 7.34
CA ALA A 105 -11.19 0.90 6.03
C ALA A 105 -11.39 -0.63 6.00
N ALA A 106 -10.47 -1.39 6.58
CA ALA A 106 -10.55 -2.84 6.68
C ALA A 106 -11.75 -3.30 7.54
N SER A 107 -12.11 -2.58 8.61
CA SER A 107 -13.28 -2.88 9.45
C SER A 107 -14.62 -2.90 8.72
N LYS A 108 -14.69 -2.39 7.48
CA LYS A 108 -15.90 -2.42 6.65
C LYS A 108 -16.14 -3.77 5.97
N TYR A 109 -15.18 -4.69 6.05
CA TYR A 109 -15.20 -5.98 5.39
C TYR A 109 -15.34 -7.10 6.43
N SER A 110 -16.24 -8.05 6.17
CA SER A 110 -16.55 -9.18 7.04
C SER A 110 -16.98 -10.39 6.23
N GLY A 111 -16.82 -11.59 6.78
CA GLY A 111 -17.11 -12.87 6.13
C GLY A 111 -15.85 -13.53 5.54
N ASP A 112 -16.05 -14.71 4.95
CA ASP A 112 -14.96 -15.58 4.48
C ASP A 112 -14.10 -14.93 3.37
N SER A 113 -14.68 -14.04 2.57
CA SER A 113 -13.99 -13.31 1.50
C SER A 113 -13.44 -11.95 1.91
N ALA A 114 -13.63 -11.52 3.17
CA ALA A 114 -13.35 -10.15 3.60
C ALA A 114 -11.96 -9.63 3.21
N LEU A 115 -10.92 -10.45 3.43
CA LEU A 115 -9.55 -10.09 3.08
C LEU A 115 -9.36 -9.95 1.57
N ILE A 116 -9.93 -10.85 0.78
CA ILE A 116 -9.82 -10.82 -0.69
C ILE A 116 -10.55 -9.59 -1.23
N ASP A 117 -11.79 -9.38 -0.79
CA ASP A 117 -12.62 -8.24 -1.20
C ASP A 117 -11.97 -6.90 -0.85
N PHE A 118 -11.35 -6.82 0.33
CA PHE A 118 -10.61 -5.63 0.75
C PHE A 118 -9.38 -5.38 -0.13
N LEU A 119 -8.58 -6.42 -0.41
CA LEU A 119 -7.39 -6.29 -1.25
C LEU A 119 -7.75 -5.90 -2.70
N GLU A 120 -8.83 -6.45 -3.24
CA GLU A 120 -9.35 -6.08 -4.56
C GLU A 120 -9.79 -4.61 -4.59
N ALA A 121 -10.50 -4.14 -3.55
CA ALA A 121 -10.90 -2.73 -3.44
C ALA A 121 -9.69 -1.78 -3.35
N VAL A 122 -8.66 -2.15 -2.58
CA VAL A 122 -7.41 -1.38 -2.46
C VAL A 122 -6.67 -1.29 -3.82
N GLU A 123 -6.71 -2.35 -4.61
CA GLU A 123 -6.06 -2.39 -5.92
C GLU A 123 -6.81 -1.59 -6.98
N LEU A 124 -8.15 -1.73 -7.03
CA LEU A 124 -8.99 -1.08 -8.03
C LEU A 124 -9.16 0.42 -7.80
N ASP A 125 -9.22 0.86 -6.56
CA ASP A 125 -9.60 2.23 -6.25
C ASP A 125 -8.71 2.89 -5.19
N GLN A 126 -7.52 3.31 -5.63
CA GLN A 126 -6.65 4.18 -4.83
C GLN A 126 -7.27 5.58 -4.59
N SER A 127 -8.38 5.92 -5.27
CA SER A 127 -9.02 7.24 -5.20
C SER A 127 -10.18 7.33 -4.21
N SER A 128 -10.93 6.26 -3.94
CA SER A 128 -12.01 6.27 -2.94
C SER A 128 -11.55 6.26 -1.50
N PHE A 129 -10.30 5.88 -1.22
CA PHE A 129 -9.68 6.12 0.09
C PHE A 129 -9.53 7.63 0.40
N ARG A 130 -9.60 8.52 -0.61
CA ARG A 130 -9.60 9.98 -0.42
C ARG A 130 -10.97 10.56 -0.07
N ASN A 131 -12.03 9.76 -0.20
CA ASN A 131 -13.42 10.21 -0.06
C ASN A 131 -14.03 9.93 1.32
N GLN A 132 -13.22 9.51 2.31
CA GLN A 132 -13.69 9.30 3.69
C GLN A 132 -13.48 10.48 4.64
N GLU A 133 -13.04 11.63 4.13
CA GLU A 133 -12.98 12.86 4.91
C GLU A 133 -14.14 13.78 4.51
N ASP A 134 -15.16 13.84 5.38
CA ASP A 134 -16.28 14.78 5.42
C ASP A 134 -16.75 15.31 4.04
N ASP A 135 -17.89 14.77 3.58
CA ASP A 135 -18.70 15.32 2.48
C ASP A 135 -19.18 16.78 2.70
N ASN A 136 -18.74 17.43 3.79
CA ASN A 136 -19.17 18.75 4.24
C ASN A 136 -18.06 19.80 4.20
N ILE A 137 -16.92 19.51 3.56
CA ILE A 137 -15.87 20.49 3.31
C ILE A 137 -15.87 20.84 1.82
N ASP A 138 -16.07 22.12 1.50
CA ASP A 138 -15.83 22.66 0.16
C ASP A 138 -14.34 22.43 -0.21
N LYS A 139 -14.08 21.39 -1.02
CA LYS A 139 -12.73 21.05 -1.48
C LYS A 139 -12.52 21.48 -2.93
N VAL A 140 -11.30 21.92 -3.25
CA VAL A 140 -10.88 22.16 -4.64
C VAL A 140 -10.33 20.86 -5.22
N THR A 141 -10.91 20.41 -6.33
CA THR A 141 -10.49 19.20 -7.03
C THR A 141 -9.30 19.50 -7.94
N LEU A 142 -8.12 18.96 -7.61
CA LEU A 142 -6.94 18.99 -8.47
C LEU A 142 -6.76 17.64 -9.17
N ILE A 143 -6.93 17.63 -10.49
CA ILE A 143 -6.80 16.43 -11.34
C ILE A 143 -5.96 16.73 -12.59
N THR A 144 -5.37 15.69 -13.17
CA THR A 144 -4.70 15.79 -14.47
C THR A 144 -5.74 15.70 -15.59
N MET A 145 -5.42 16.29 -16.76
CA MET A 145 -6.39 16.41 -17.86
C MET A 145 -6.89 15.07 -18.42
N HIS A 146 -6.14 13.98 -18.26
CA HIS A 146 -6.55 12.65 -18.73
C HIS A 146 -7.64 12.03 -17.86
N ASN A 147 -7.78 12.49 -16.62
CA ASN A 147 -8.73 11.98 -15.64
C ASN A 147 -10.00 12.87 -15.53
N THR A 148 -10.21 13.80 -16.47
CA THR A 148 -11.40 14.68 -16.48
C THR A 148 -12.61 14.08 -17.19
N LYS A 149 -12.44 12.95 -17.90
CA LYS A 149 -13.49 12.37 -18.74
C LYS A 149 -14.71 11.97 -17.90
N GLY A 150 -15.85 12.59 -18.18
CA GLY A 150 -17.12 12.32 -17.49
C GLY A 150 -17.33 13.11 -16.20
N LEU A 151 -16.49 14.10 -15.91
CA LEU A 151 -16.68 15.03 -14.79
C LEU A 151 -17.18 16.39 -15.30
N GLU A 152 -18.14 16.97 -14.58
CA GLU A 152 -18.68 18.32 -14.83
C GLU A 152 -18.44 19.19 -13.59
N PHE A 153 -17.98 20.43 -13.80
CA PHE A 153 -17.68 21.38 -12.73
C PHE A 153 -18.20 22.78 -13.10
N ASP A 154 -18.74 23.51 -12.12
CA ASP A 154 -19.24 24.88 -12.33
C ASP A 154 -18.12 25.88 -12.67
N ARG A 155 -16.91 25.65 -12.14
CA ARG A 155 -15.72 26.48 -12.42
C ARG A 155 -14.49 25.61 -12.56
N VAL A 156 -13.74 25.83 -13.64
CA VAL A 156 -12.51 25.09 -13.96
C VAL A 156 -11.34 26.06 -14.14
N PHE A 157 -10.23 25.81 -13.47
CA PHE A 157 -8.97 26.52 -13.69
C PHE A 157 -7.96 25.57 -14.34
N ILE A 158 -7.52 25.89 -15.55
CA ILE A 158 -6.48 25.15 -16.25
C ILE A 158 -5.17 25.92 -16.09
N THR A 159 -4.15 25.26 -15.54
CA THR A 159 -2.81 25.84 -15.33
C THR A 159 -1.79 25.16 -16.25
N GLY A 160 -0.70 25.84 -16.59
CA GLY A 160 0.36 25.25 -17.43
C GLY A 160 0.04 25.25 -18.93
N MET A 161 -0.81 26.19 -19.40
CA MET A 161 -1.01 26.46 -20.83
C MET A 161 0.18 27.22 -21.42
N GLU A 162 1.34 26.55 -21.46
CA GLU A 162 2.57 27.08 -22.05
C GLU A 162 3.00 26.22 -23.24
N ASN A 163 3.56 26.87 -24.26
CA ASN A 163 4.08 26.19 -25.45
C ASN A 163 5.17 25.17 -25.04
N GLY A 164 4.92 23.89 -25.30
CA GLY A 164 5.80 22.78 -24.95
C GLY A 164 5.33 21.92 -23.78
N LEU A 165 4.41 22.43 -22.94
CA LEU A 165 3.76 21.64 -21.87
C LEU A 165 2.37 21.16 -22.30
N PHE A 166 1.64 21.99 -23.05
CA PHE A 166 0.30 21.67 -23.54
C PHE A 166 0.01 22.33 -24.91
N PRO A 167 -0.42 21.58 -25.94
CA PRO A 167 -0.43 20.11 -26.03
C PRO A 167 1.01 19.56 -26.09
N ARG A 168 1.26 18.44 -25.39
CA ARG A 168 2.57 17.76 -25.42
C ARG A 168 2.88 17.40 -26.88
N SER A 169 4.01 17.90 -27.39
CA SER A 169 4.40 17.91 -28.80
C SER A 169 4.68 16.55 -29.45
N GLU A 170 4.32 15.44 -28.80
CA GLU A 170 4.42 14.08 -29.37
C GLU A 170 3.26 13.73 -30.31
N LYS A 171 2.23 14.59 -30.41
CA LYS A 171 1.08 14.42 -31.32
C LYS A 171 1.00 15.45 -32.45
N LEU A 172 2.12 16.06 -32.83
CA LEU A 172 2.16 16.95 -34.00
C LEU A 172 2.32 16.18 -35.33
N GLU A 173 2.42 14.84 -35.30
CA GLU A 173 2.45 14.00 -36.49
C GLU A 173 1.06 13.52 -36.96
N ASP A 174 0.01 13.64 -36.13
CA ASP A 174 -1.38 13.34 -36.54
C ASP A 174 -2.17 14.64 -36.81
N LEU A 175 -1.65 15.46 -37.73
CA LEU A 175 -2.28 16.71 -38.18
C LEU A 175 -3.61 16.52 -38.94
N ASP A 176 -4.03 15.28 -39.19
CA ASP A 176 -5.30 14.96 -39.87
C ASP A 176 -6.52 14.94 -38.92
N GLU A 177 -6.35 14.96 -37.60
CA GLU A 177 -7.48 14.93 -36.64
C GLU A 177 -7.95 16.32 -36.17
N LEU A 178 -7.25 17.40 -36.54
CA LEU A 178 -7.56 18.78 -36.14
C LEU A 178 -8.53 19.51 -37.09
N GLU A 179 -8.94 18.90 -38.21
CA GLU A 179 -9.73 19.60 -39.24
C GLU A 179 -11.26 19.56 -39.05
N PHE A 180 -11.80 18.84 -38.05
CA PHE A 180 -13.27 18.67 -37.93
C PHE A 180 -13.98 19.56 -36.89
N MET A 181 -13.31 20.58 -36.33
CA MET A 181 -13.96 21.57 -35.46
C MET A 181 -13.90 23.00 -36.02
N GLY A 182 -13.80 23.12 -37.35
CA GLY A 182 -13.62 24.39 -38.07
C GLY A 182 -14.62 24.68 -39.20
N SER A 183 -15.77 24.00 -39.25
CA SER A 183 -16.86 24.40 -40.16
C SER A 183 -18.22 24.12 -39.52
N LEU A 184 -19.00 25.20 -39.46
CA LEU A 184 -20.42 25.39 -39.10
C LEU A 184 -21.30 24.14 -38.85
#